data_AF-A0A833H2R1-F1
#
_entry.id   AF-A0A833H2R1-F1
#
_cell.length_a   1.000
_cell.length_b   1.000
_cell.length_c   1.000
_cell.angle_alpha   90.00
_cell.angle_beta   90.00
_cell.angle_gamma   90.00
#
_symmetry.space_group_name_H-M   'P 1'
#
loop_
_entity.id
_entity.type
_entity.pdbx_description
1 polymer ?
#
loop_
_entity_poly.entity_id
_entity_poly.type
_entity_poly.pdbx_seq_one_letter_code
_entity_poly.pdbx_strand_id
1 'polypeptide(L)'
;MKQEDSSPSFSHSDETAAFADVYFLTGQPFFEETASASLPAEHTIAPESWQTVQIWPLHFFVKGHGYVSAHLAFDVHRQCFAYLEAADERSVPLLERIYEEADNDESDEERELFDQIGLLLETAEARIENGRLNPGQVVVYSEDHVR
;
A
#
# COMPACT_ATOMS: atom_id res chain seq x y z
N MET A 1 3.97 46.04 3.43
CA MET A 1 3.70 44.68 2.93
C MET A 1 4.98 43.88 3.11
N LYS A 2 5.03 43.00 4.09
CA LYS A 2 6.10 42.01 4.22
C LYS A 2 5.50 40.67 3.81
N GLN A 3 6.13 40.00 2.85
CA GLN A 3 5.81 38.63 2.47
C GLN A 3 5.94 37.75 3.72
N GLU A 4 4.86 37.06 4.06
CA GLU A 4 4.92 35.95 4.99
C GLU A 4 5.58 34.79 4.23
N ASP A 5 6.78 34.42 4.67
CA ASP A 5 7.44 33.17 4.29
C ASP A 5 6.57 32.03 4.81
N SER A 6 5.63 31.57 3.98
CA SER A 6 4.93 30.32 4.17
C SER A 6 5.89 29.16 3.89
N SER A 7 6.86 28.96 4.79
CA SER A 7 7.62 27.72 4.83
C SER A 7 6.65 26.59 5.22
N PRO A 8 6.62 25.47 4.48
CA PRO A 8 5.76 24.34 4.84
C PRO A 8 6.11 23.87 6.25
N SER A 9 5.09 23.74 7.09
CA SER A 9 5.21 23.19 8.44
C SER A 9 5.29 21.68 8.33
N PHE A 10 6.50 21.14 8.33
CA PHE A 10 6.74 19.70 8.31
C PHE A 10 6.29 19.10 9.64
N SER A 11 5.32 18.19 9.57
CA SER A 11 4.89 17.42 10.75
C SER A 11 5.96 16.38 11.05
N HIS A 12 6.21 16.08 12.33
CA HIS A 12 7.26 15.15 12.83
C HIS A 12 7.33 13.77 12.13
N SER A 13 6.34 13.39 11.34
CA SER A 13 6.33 12.21 10.48
C SER A 13 7.29 12.29 9.27
N ASP A 14 7.61 13.49 8.77
CA ASP A 14 8.45 13.66 7.56
C ASP A 14 9.95 13.43 7.82
N GLU A 15 10.46 13.76 9.01
CA GLU A 15 11.88 13.58 9.33
C GLU A 15 12.26 12.09 9.44
N THR A 16 11.34 11.24 9.91
CA THR A 16 11.56 9.78 10.02
C THR A 16 11.59 9.09 8.66
N ALA A 17 10.81 9.58 7.69
CA ALA A 17 10.76 9.01 6.35
C ALA A 17 12.05 9.29 5.55
N ALA A 18 12.74 10.40 5.82
CA ALA A 18 13.98 10.77 5.16
C ALA A 18 15.14 9.79 5.44
N PHE A 19 15.03 8.95 6.47
CA PHE A 19 16.06 7.97 6.86
C PHE A 19 15.60 6.51 6.74
N ALA A 20 14.35 6.27 6.32
CA ALA A 20 13.82 4.93 6.20
C ALA A 20 14.18 4.32 4.85
N ASP A 21 14.56 3.04 4.85
CA ASP A 21 14.85 2.29 3.63
C ASP A 21 13.56 1.97 2.84
N VAL A 22 12.41 1.87 3.54
CA VAL A 22 11.08 1.68 2.96
C VAL A 22 10.02 2.50 3.70
N TYR A 23 9.17 3.21 2.95
CA TYR A 23 7.94 3.83 3.44
C TYR A 23 6.90 3.96 2.32
N PHE A 24 5.65 4.26 2.66
CA PHE A 24 4.64 4.66 1.69
C PHE A 24 3.93 5.97 2.06
N LEU A 25 3.48 6.69 1.04
CA LEU A 25 2.55 7.80 1.14
C LEU A 25 1.16 7.36 0.65
N THR A 26 0.12 7.64 1.42
CA THR A 26 -1.26 7.36 1.00
C THR A 26 -1.82 8.44 0.07
N GLY A 27 -2.48 8.01 -0.99
CA GLY A 27 -3.29 8.86 -1.85
C GLY A 27 -4.70 9.11 -1.29
N GLN A 28 -5.53 9.77 -2.09
CA GLN A 28 -6.95 9.93 -1.78
C GLN A 28 -7.69 8.61 -2.07
N PRO A 29 -8.38 8.02 -1.07
CA PRO A 29 -9.14 6.81 -1.29
C PRO A 29 -10.37 7.09 -2.15
N PHE A 30 -10.77 6.10 -2.93
CA PHE A 30 -11.98 6.15 -3.74
C PHE A 30 -12.71 4.80 -3.69
N PHE A 31 -13.97 4.80 -4.14
CA PHE A 31 -14.77 3.59 -4.18
C PHE A 31 -14.86 3.05 -5.60
N GLU A 32 -14.83 1.73 -5.71
CA GLU A 32 -15.03 1.02 -6.97
C GLU A 32 -15.99 -0.16 -6.75
N GLU A 33 -16.83 -0.41 -7.75
CA GLU A 33 -17.63 -1.64 -7.82
C GLU A 33 -16.89 -2.63 -8.71
N THR A 34 -16.52 -3.77 -8.15
CA THR A 34 -15.79 -4.82 -8.88
C THR A 34 -16.50 -6.16 -8.72
N ALA A 35 -16.24 -7.11 -9.62
CA ALA A 35 -16.77 -8.45 -9.48
C ALA A 35 -16.00 -9.21 -8.39
N SER A 36 -16.70 -9.91 -7.50
CA SER A 36 -16.10 -10.74 -6.47
C SER A 36 -15.17 -11.79 -7.11
N ALA A 37 -13.86 -11.64 -6.91
CA ALA A 37 -12.81 -12.51 -7.45
C ALA A 37 -12.90 -13.98 -6.96
N SER A 38 -13.80 -14.29 -6.02
CA SER A 38 -14.04 -15.65 -5.52
C SER A 38 -14.79 -16.59 -6.49
N LEU A 39 -15.16 -16.15 -7.69
CA LEU A 39 -15.86 -17.01 -8.65
C LEU A 39 -14.92 -17.43 -9.80
N PRO A 40 -14.71 -18.74 -10.02
CA PRO A 40 -13.96 -19.23 -11.17
C PRO A 40 -14.57 -18.70 -12.47
N ALA A 41 -13.70 -18.41 -13.45
CA ALA A 41 -13.97 -17.74 -14.72
C ALA A 41 -15.02 -18.39 -15.66
N GLU A 42 -15.73 -19.42 -15.20
CA GLU A 42 -16.73 -20.17 -15.97
C GLU A 42 -18.18 -19.82 -15.61
N HIS A 43 -18.41 -18.92 -14.65
CA HIS A 43 -19.77 -18.52 -14.26
C HIS A 43 -20.05 -17.05 -14.58
N THR A 44 -21.07 -16.83 -15.40
CA THR A 44 -21.74 -15.56 -15.65
C THR A 44 -21.82 -14.74 -14.37
N ILE A 45 -21.18 -13.57 -14.33
CA ILE A 45 -21.19 -12.67 -13.18
C ILE A 45 -22.64 -12.28 -12.91
N ALA A 46 -23.24 -12.86 -11.86
CA ALA A 46 -24.59 -12.51 -11.45
C ALA A 46 -24.57 -11.09 -10.83
N PRO A 47 -25.64 -10.28 -10.95
CA PRO A 47 -25.72 -8.95 -10.34
C PRO A 47 -25.53 -8.94 -8.81
N GLU A 48 -25.69 -10.07 -8.14
CA GLU A 48 -25.39 -10.27 -6.72
C GLU A 48 -23.91 -10.58 -6.41
N SER A 49 -23.03 -10.58 -7.41
CA SER A 49 -21.58 -10.86 -7.27
C SER A 49 -20.72 -9.59 -7.21
N TRP A 50 -21.33 -8.41 -7.26
CA TRP A 50 -20.63 -7.14 -7.19
C TRP A 50 -20.22 -6.86 -5.75
N GLN A 51 -18.95 -6.53 -5.54
CA GLN A 51 -18.40 -6.07 -4.27
C GLN A 51 -18.04 -4.58 -4.40
N THR A 52 -18.44 -3.78 -3.42
CA THR A 52 -17.94 -2.41 -3.29
C THR A 52 -16.64 -2.46 -2.50
N VAL A 53 -15.56 -2.02 -3.13
CA VAL A 53 -14.26 -1.90 -2.48
C VAL A 53 -13.92 -0.43 -2.26
N GLN A 54 -13.25 -0.15 -1.15
CA GLN A 54 -12.54 1.10 -0.97
C GLN A 54 -11.09 0.88 -1.37
N ILE A 55 -10.64 1.63 -2.38
CA ILE A 55 -9.29 1.56 -2.90
C ILE A 55 -8.44 2.64 -2.23
N TRP A 56 -7.30 2.22 -1.70
CA TRP A 56 -6.26 3.07 -1.15
C TRP A 56 -5.05 3.08 -2.07
N PRO A 57 -4.77 4.20 -2.76
CA PRO A 57 -3.50 4.36 -3.47
C PRO A 57 -2.36 4.44 -2.47
N LEU A 58 -1.37 3.57 -2.62
CA LEU A 58 -0.16 3.50 -1.80
C LEU A 58 1.05 3.76 -2.70
N HIS A 59 1.84 4.75 -2.33
CA HIS A 59 3.02 5.17 -3.07
C HIS A 59 4.27 4.85 -2.27
N PHE A 60 4.86 3.70 -2.55
CA PHE A 60 6.05 3.20 -1.89
C PHE A 60 7.31 3.86 -2.43
N PHE A 61 8.21 4.16 -1.51
CA PHE A 61 9.58 4.54 -1.79
C PHE A 61 10.47 3.46 -1.21
N VAL A 62 11.19 2.78 -2.09
CA VAL A 62 12.05 1.64 -1.75
C VAL A 62 13.47 2.01 -2.14
N LYS A 63 14.39 2.02 -1.18
CA LYS A 63 15.80 2.30 -1.45
C LYS A 63 16.36 1.30 -2.45
N GLY A 64 17.09 1.80 -3.45
CA GLY A 64 17.67 0.95 -4.51
C GLY A 64 16.69 0.55 -5.63
N HIS A 65 15.37 0.52 -5.38
CA HIS A 65 14.35 0.13 -6.37
C HIS A 65 13.51 1.31 -6.88
N GLY A 66 13.50 2.43 -6.15
CA GLY A 66 12.81 3.65 -6.55
C GLY A 66 11.36 3.67 -6.11
N TYR A 67 10.50 4.22 -6.97
CA TYR A 67 9.11 4.52 -6.66
C TYR A 67 8.18 3.44 -7.21
N VAL A 68 7.29 2.93 -6.37
CA VAL A 68 6.32 1.86 -6.70
C VAL A 68 4.94 2.29 -6.23
N SER A 69 3.94 2.18 -7.09
CA SER A 69 2.56 2.53 -6.75
C SER A 69 1.65 1.31 -6.84
N ALA A 70 0.83 1.15 -5.81
CA ALA A 70 -0.12 0.07 -5.68
C ALA A 70 -1.50 0.58 -5.27
N HIS A 71 -2.54 -0.16 -5.62
CA HIS A 71 -3.89 0.01 -5.11
C HIS A 71 -4.19 -1.12 -4.14
N LEU A 72 -4.37 -0.79 -2.87
CA LEU A 72 -4.85 -1.72 -1.87
C LEU A 72 -6.38 -1.58 -1.78
N ALA A 73 -7.10 -2.64 -2.17
CA ALA A 73 -8.55 -2.68 -2.13
C ALA A 73 -9.04 -3.41 -0.88
N PHE A 74 -9.97 -2.77 -0.19
CA PHE A 74 -10.61 -3.29 1.02
C PHE A 74 -12.11 -3.45 0.79
N ASP A 75 -12.65 -4.65 1.01
CA ASP A 75 -14.08 -4.92 0.92
C ASP A 75 -14.77 -4.31 2.15
N VAL A 76 -15.55 -3.25 1.93
CA VAL A 76 -16.20 -2.52 3.03
C VAL A 76 -17.36 -3.26 3.66
N HIS A 77 -17.94 -4.25 2.98
CA HIS A 77 -19.03 -5.06 3.50
C HIS A 77 -18.52 -6.24 4.31
N ARG A 78 -17.46 -6.91 3.83
CA ARG A 78 -16.82 -8.03 4.53
C ARG A 78 -15.80 -7.60 5.56
N GLN A 79 -15.40 -6.32 5.51
CA GLN A 79 -14.35 -5.74 6.36
C GLN A 79 -13.05 -6.53 6.28
N CYS A 80 -12.59 -6.81 5.07
CA CYS A 80 -11.36 -7.55 4.85
C CYS A 80 -10.61 -7.04 3.61
N PHE A 81 -9.32 -7.40 3.52
CA PHE A 81 -8.56 -7.28 2.30
C PHE A 81 -9.28 -7.94 1.12
N ALA A 82 -9.30 -7.26 -0.04
CA ALA A 82 -9.88 -7.78 -1.27
C ALA A 82 -8.79 -8.15 -2.28
N TYR A 83 -7.90 -7.20 -2.60
CA TYR A 83 -6.75 -7.41 -3.48
C TYR A 83 -5.75 -6.27 -3.35
N LEU A 84 -4.54 -6.49 -3.86
CA LEU A 84 -3.54 -5.45 -4.07
C LEU A 84 -2.98 -5.59 -5.48
N GLU A 85 -2.99 -4.50 -6.24
CA GLU A 85 -2.58 -4.46 -7.63
C GLU A 85 -1.63 -3.29 -7.91
N ALA A 86 -0.89 -3.36 -9.02
CA ALA A 86 -0.06 -2.26 -9.47
C ALA A 86 -0.93 -1.10 -10.00
N ALA A 87 -0.61 0.13 -9.58
CA ALA A 87 -1.28 1.33 -10.10
C ALA A 87 -0.72 1.76 -11.48
N ASP A 88 0.45 1.25 -11.86
CA ASP A 88 1.06 1.48 -13.17
C ASP A 88 1.95 0.29 -13.60
N GLU A 89 2.21 0.19 -14.91
CA GLU A 89 3.00 -0.89 -15.52
C GLU A 89 4.43 -1.00 -14.96
N ARG A 90 5.00 0.09 -14.43
CA ARG A 90 6.37 0.10 -13.91
C ARG A 90 6.44 -0.52 -12.51
N SER A 91 5.32 -0.52 -11.80
CA SER A 91 5.17 -1.07 -10.46
C SER A 91 4.91 -2.58 -10.47
N VAL A 92 4.46 -3.13 -11.60
CA VAL A 92 4.14 -4.56 -11.76
C VAL A 92 5.31 -5.47 -11.36
N PRO A 93 6.54 -5.32 -11.90
CA PRO A 93 7.60 -6.29 -11.63
C PRO A 93 8.02 -6.36 -10.16
N LEU A 94 7.95 -5.25 -9.41
CA LEU A 94 8.27 -5.26 -7.99
C LEU A 94 7.13 -5.86 -7.17
N LEU A 95 5.87 -5.56 -7.51
CA LEU A 95 4.72 -6.13 -6.83
C LEU A 95 4.61 -7.64 -7.04
N GLU A 96 4.87 -8.13 -8.25
CA GLU A 96 4.94 -9.58 -8.52
C GLU A 96 6.01 -10.25 -7.64
N ARG A 97 7.20 -9.65 -7.53
CA ARG A 97 8.27 -10.15 -6.64
C ARG A 97 7.91 -10.12 -5.15
N ILE A 98 7.07 -9.19 -4.70
CA ILE A 98 6.60 -9.17 -3.31
C ILE A 98 5.66 -10.36 -3.03
N TYR A 99 4.91 -10.84 -4.03
CA TYR A 99 3.97 -11.95 -3.89
C TYR A 99 4.57 -13.32 -4.15
N GLU A 100 5.51 -13.41 -5.10
CA GLU A 100 6.24 -14.63 -5.40
C GLU A 100 7.29 -14.79 -4.30
N GLU A 101 6.98 -15.59 -3.26
CA GLU A 101 7.88 -15.93 -2.15
C GLU A 101 9.34 -16.00 -2.63
N ALA A 102 10.19 -15.15 -2.05
CA ALA A 102 11.60 -14.95 -2.40
C ALA A 102 12.23 -16.16 -3.11
N ASP A 103 12.49 -16.03 -4.41
CA ASP A 103 13.26 -17.02 -5.14
C ASP A 103 14.64 -17.17 -4.48
N ASN A 104 15.23 -18.36 -4.52
CA ASN A 104 16.50 -18.67 -3.83
C ASN A 104 17.71 -17.83 -4.29
N ASP A 105 17.53 -16.96 -5.28
CA ASP A 105 18.57 -16.11 -5.88
C ASP A 105 18.55 -14.65 -5.35
N GLU A 106 17.65 -14.29 -4.43
CA GLU A 106 17.61 -12.95 -3.83
C GLU A 106 18.73 -12.70 -2.82
N SER A 107 19.26 -11.48 -2.81
CA SER A 107 20.23 -11.06 -1.78
C SER A 107 19.56 -10.91 -0.42
N ASP A 108 20.32 -11.08 0.67
CA ASP A 108 19.81 -10.86 2.04
C ASP A 108 19.20 -9.45 2.21
N GLU A 109 19.78 -8.45 1.54
CA GLU A 109 19.29 -7.07 1.54
C GLU A 109 17.95 -6.93 0.80
N GLU A 110 17.77 -7.56 -0.36
CA GLU A 110 16.49 -7.53 -1.09
C GLU A 110 15.38 -8.23 -0.31
N ARG A 111 15.70 -9.38 0.31
CA ARG A 111 14.74 -10.11 1.12
C ARG A 111 14.27 -9.29 2.32
N GLU A 112 15.19 -8.60 3.00
CA GLU A 112 14.85 -7.69 4.10
C GLU A 112 13.92 -6.55 3.62
N LEU A 113 14.18 -5.97 2.45
CA LEU A 113 13.32 -4.93 1.88
C LEU A 113 11.91 -5.46 1.57
N PHE A 114 11.78 -6.67 1.01
CA PHE A 114 10.47 -7.27 0.74
C PHE A 114 9.70 -7.60 2.02
N ASP A 115 10.38 -8.13 3.05
CA ASP A 115 9.79 -8.34 4.38
C ASP A 115 9.26 -7.02 4.96
N GLN A 116 10.00 -5.91 4.84
CA GLN A 116 9.56 -4.59 5.28
C GLN A 116 8.34 -4.08 4.49
N ILE A 117 8.28 -4.31 3.17
CA ILE A 117 7.11 -3.94 2.36
C ILE A 117 5.88 -4.76 2.77
N GLY A 118 6.04 -6.06 3.01
CA GLY A 118 4.97 -6.92 3.52
C GLY A 118 4.40 -6.42 4.85
N LEU A 119 5.26 -6.09 5.81
CA LEU A 119 4.84 -5.53 7.11
C LEU A 119 4.15 -4.17 6.98
N LEU A 120 4.57 -3.35 6.02
CA LEU A 120 3.90 -2.08 5.71
C LEU A 120 2.51 -2.29 5.12
N LEU A 121 2.33 -3.29 4.25
CA LEU A 121 1.02 -3.66 3.71
C LEU A 121 0.09 -4.18 4.82
N GLU A 122 0.55 -5.07 5.68
CA GLU A 122 -0.20 -5.52 6.87
C GLU A 122 -0.58 -4.34 7.78
N THR A 123 0.35 -3.39 7.96
CA THR A 123 0.09 -2.16 8.73
C THR A 123 -0.97 -1.30 8.05
N ALA A 124 -0.97 -1.20 6.72
CA ALA A 124 -1.98 -0.47 5.97
C ALA A 124 -3.35 -1.11 6.16
N GLU A 125 -3.46 -2.44 6.01
CA GLU A 125 -4.69 -3.21 6.23
C GLU A 125 -5.25 -2.98 7.64
N ALA A 126 -4.43 -3.19 8.67
CA ALA A 126 -4.84 -2.98 10.05
C ALA A 126 -5.28 -1.54 10.32
N ARG A 127 -4.64 -0.54 9.69
CA ARG A 127 -5.06 0.87 9.81
C ARG A 127 -6.35 1.16 9.05
N ILE A 128 -6.62 0.51 7.93
CA ILE A 128 -7.90 0.64 7.20
C ILE A 128 -9.02 0.03 8.04
N GLU A 129 -8.84 -1.20 8.53
CA GLU A 129 -9.82 -1.90 9.39
C GLU A 129 -10.21 -1.08 10.61
N ASN A 130 -9.23 -0.40 11.23
CA ASN A 130 -9.45 0.42 12.41
C ASN A 130 -9.85 1.89 12.09
N GLY A 131 -10.01 2.27 10.82
CA GLY A 131 -10.34 3.65 10.41
C GLY A 131 -9.27 4.68 10.75
N ARG A 132 -8.00 4.26 10.77
CA ARG A 132 -6.81 5.05 11.18
C ARG A 132 -5.88 5.40 10.02
N LEU A 133 -6.10 4.85 8.82
CA LEU A 133 -5.37 5.28 7.64
C LEU A 133 -5.98 6.58 7.11
N ASN A 134 -5.17 7.63 6.97
CA ASN A 134 -5.61 8.94 6.48
C ASN A 134 -5.00 9.23 5.12
N PRO A 135 -5.68 10.00 4.24
CA PRO A 135 -5.08 10.47 2.98
C PRO A 135 -3.90 11.42 3.22
N GLY A 136 -2.84 11.30 2.42
CA GLY A 136 -1.62 12.11 2.57
C GLY A 136 -0.75 11.74 3.76
N GLN A 137 -1.02 10.59 4.39
CA GLN A 137 -0.26 10.07 5.52
C GLN A 137 0.98 9.34 5.01
N VAL A 138 2.13 9.64 5.63
CA VAL A 138 3.35 8.85 5.46
C VAL A 138 3.37 7.75 6.51
N VAL A 139 3.58 6.50 6.06
CA VAL A 139 3.72 5.33 6.92
C VAL A 139 5.10 4.74 6.68
N VAL A 140 5.90 4.75 7.74
CA VAL A 140 7.30 4.35 7.71
C VAL A 140 7.43 2.99 8.40
N TYR A 141 8.27 2.12 7.86
CA TYR A 141 8.61 0.88 8.55
C TYR A 141 9.33 1.20 9.87
N SER A 142 8.94 0.55 10.94
CA SER A 142 9.58 0.70 12.25
C SER A 142 9.57 -0.65 12.94
N GLU A 143 10.76 -1.12 13.33
CA GLU A 143 10.96 -2.40 14.04
C GLU A 143 10.13 -2.50 15.34
N ASP A 144 9.72 -1.35 15.90
CA ASP A 144 8.88 -1.30 17.12
C ASP A 144 7.43 -1.79 16.90
N HIS A 145 6.99 -2.04 15.65
CA HIS A 145 5.66 -2.61 15.36
C HIS A 145 5.58 -4.14 15.54
N VAL A 146 6.67 -4.81 15.93
CA VAL A 146 6.74 -6.28 16.13
C VAL A 146 6.62 -6.70 17.62
N ARG A 147 6.07 -5.85 18.51
CA ARG A 147 5.91 -6.18 19.94
C ARG A 147 4.52 -6.00 20.51
#